data_AF-A0A2N1SWF0-F1
#
_entry.id   AF-A0A2N1SWF0-F1
#
_cell.length_a   1.000
_cell.length_b   1.000
_cell.length_c   1.000
_cell.angle_alpha   90.00
_cell.angle_beta   90.00
_cell.angle_gamma   90.00
#
_symmetry.space_group_name_H-M   'P 1'
#
loop_
_entity.id
_entity.type
_entity.pdbx_description
1 polymer ?
#
loop_
_entity_poly.entity_id
_entity_poly.type
_entity_poly.pdbx_seq_one_letter_code
_entity_poly.pdbx_strand_id
1 'polypeptide(L)'
;MSKSTLKEQFINVIDFNYEQELWHSRPEQAYMESIEPFLSDLMQVAECHKQNKTFELHKCENDTEDDTNIDATIGKTIRKLRQQKGLTLTQLAKSSNLDTGYLKSVERGMSILRMWALGQIAYSLNVKSSEILPF
;
A
#
# COMPACT_ATOMS: atom_id res chain seq x y z
N MET A 1 15.61 -27.38 -17.15
CA MET A 1 14.37 -27.26 -16.37
C MET A 1 13.41 -26.35 -17.13
N SER A 2 12.15 -26.73 -17.28
CA SER A 2 11.17 -25.89 -17.97
C SER A 2 10.65 -24.80 -17.02
N LYS A 3 10.22 -23.65 -17.57
CA LYS A 3 9.65 -22.53 -16.80
C LYS A 3 8.44 -22.99 -15.96
N SER A 4 7.59 -23.87 -16.51
CA SER A 4 6.43 -24.43 -15.81
C SER A 4 6.83 -25.29 -14.61
N THR A 5 7.85 -26.14 -14.76
CA THR A 5 8.31 -27.02 -13.68
C THR A 5 8.91 -26.24 -12.51
N LEU A 6 9.63 -25.16 -12.80
CA LEU A 6 10.22 -24.31 -11.76
C LEU A 6 9.14 -23.55 -10.97
N LYS A 7 8.08 -23.09 -11.65
CA LYS A 7 6.92 -22.46 -11.01
C LYS A 7 6.27 -23.38 -9.98
N GLU A 8 5.97 -24.63 -10.36
CA GLU A 8 5.36 -25.62 -9.46
C GLU A 8 6.23 -25.91 -8.24
N GLN A 9 7.55 -25.95 -8.41
CA GLN A 9 8.46 -26.14 -7.27
C GLN A 9 8.41 -24.97 -6.27
N PHE A 10 8.35 -23.73 -6.75
CA PHE A 10 8.20 -22.58 -5.88
C PHE A 10 6.85 -22.57 -5.15
N ILE A 11 5.76 -22.90 -5.85
CA ILE A 11 4.43 -23.04 -5.24
C ILE A 11 4.49 -24.07 -4.11
N ASN A 12 5.03 -25.27 -4.37
CA ASN A 12 5.11 -26.32 -3.35
C ASN A 12 5.95 -25.90 -2.12
N VAL A 13 7.03 -25.14 -2.33
CA VAL A 13 7.85 -24.62 -1.22
C VAL A 13 7.06 -23.59 -0.40
N ILE A 14 6.32 -22.70 -1.06
CA ILE A 14 5.50 -21.68 -0.39
C ILE A 14 4.40 -22.37 0.41
N ASP A 15 3.62 -23.25 -0.22
CA ASP A 15 2.52 -23.98 0.42
C ASP A 15 3.01 -24.78 1.62
N PHE A 16 4.15 -25.48 1.49
CA PHE A 16 4.71 -26.29 2.58
C PHE A 16 5.13 -25.46 3.79
N ASN A 17 5.62 -24.24 3.60
CA ASN A 17 6.16 -23.41 4.69
C ASN A 17 5.18 -22.36 5.21
N TYR A 18 4.21 -21.95 4.40
CA TYR A 18 3.39 -20.77 4.66
C TYR A 18 1.91 -20.95 4.31
N GLU A 19 1.51 -22.12 3.78
CA GLU A 19 0.16 -22.37 3.29
C GLU A 19 -0.33 -21.20 2.41
N GLN A 20 -1.50 -20.63 2.71
CA GLN A 20 -2.02 -19.41 2.07
C GLN A 20 -1.73 -18.13 2.88
N GLU A 21 -1.04 -18.24 4.02
CA GLU A 21 -0.84 -17.12 4.96
C GLU A 21 0.21 -16.11 4.50
N LEU A 22 1.03 -16.47 3.49
CA LEU A 22 2.00 -15.54 2.91
C LEU A 22 1.32 -14.25 2.40
N TRP A 23 0.02 -14.32 2.11
CA TRP A 23 -0.81 -13.20 1.69
C TRP A 23 -2.15 -13.22 2.41
N HIS A 24 -2.33 -12.32 3.37
CA HIS A 24 -3.65 -12.12 3.97
C HIS A 24 -4.53 -11.35 2.98
N SER A 25 -5.27 -12.10 2.15
CA SER A 25 -6.49 -11.73 1.41
C SER A 25 -6.50 -10.34 0.74
N ARG A 26 -6.30 -10.29 -0.58
CA ARG A 26 -7.04 -9.33 -1.42
C ARG A 26 -8.42 -9.96 -1.69
N PRO A 27 -9.50 -9.53 -1.02
CA PRO A 27 -10.82 -10.15 -1.17
C PRO A 27 -11.40 -10.03 -2.60
N GLU A 28 -10.78 -9.20 -3.44
CA GLU A 28 -11.24 -8.88 -4.80
C GLU A 28 -10.62 -9.78 -5.90
N GLN A 29 -9.61 -10.61 -5.59
CA GLN A 29 -8.89 -11.45 -6.57
C GLN A 29 -8.66 -12.88 -6.05
N ALA A 30 -8.57 -13.85 -6.96
CA ALA A 30 -8.22 -15.21 -6.57
C ALA A 30 -6.79 -15.27 -6.00
N TYR A 31 -6.55 -16.10 -4.98
CA TYR A 31 -5.23 -16.25 -4.35
C TYR A 31 -4.11 -16.46 -5.38
N MET A 32 -4.34 -17.33 -6.37
CA MET A 32 -3.37 -17.63 -7.42
C MET A 32 -3.01 -16.41 -8.28
N GLU A 33 -3.97 -15.54 -8.58
CA GLU A 33 -3.72 -14.30 -9.33
C GLU A 33 -2.92 -13.30 -8.49
N SER A 34 -3.15 -13.29 -7.17
CA SER A 34 -2.45 -12.39 -6.25
C SER A 34 -0.97 -12.74 -6.08
N ILE A 35 -0.61 -14.02 -6.19
CA ILE A 35 0.78 -14.48 -6.02
C ILE A 35 1.57 -14.57 -7.33
N GLU A 36 0.91 -14.51 -8.49
CA GLU A 36 1.54 -14.71 -9.79
C GLU A 36 2.71 -13.75 -10.08
N PRO A 37 2.62 -12.43 -9.79
CA PRO A 37 3.73 -11.51 -10.03
C PRO A 37 4.98 -11.89 -9.22
N PHE A 38 4.77 -12.28 -7.96
CA PHE A 38 5.86 -12.71 -7.08
C PHE A 38 6.51 -14.01 -7.56
N LEU A 39 5.71 -14.99 -7.96
CA LEU A 39 6.23 -16.23 -8.54
C LEU A 39 7.04 -15.97 -9.81
N SER A 40 6.55 -15.08 -10.67
CA SER A 40 7.28 -14.67 -11.88
C SER A 40 8.65 -14.08 -11.55
N ASP A 41 8.74 -13.21 -10.53
CA ASP A 41 10.00 -12.63 -10.08
C ASP A 41 10.96 -13.69 -9.54
N LEU A 42 10.50 -14.61 -8.68
CA LEU A 42 11.34 -15.70 -8.18
C LEU A 42 11.88 -16.58 -9.30
N MET A 43 11.04 -16.88 -10.29
CA MET A 43 11.46 -17.64 -11.47
C MET A 43 12.50 -16.88 -12.29
N GLN A 44 12.34 -15.56 -12.44
CA GLN A 44 13.28 -14.73 -13.15
C GLN A 44 14.62 -14.60 -12.41
N VAL A 45 14.59 -14.51 -11.07
CA VAL A 45 15.78 -14.57 -10.22
C VAL A 45 16.56 -15.86 -10.45
N ALA A 46 15.86 -17.00 -10.43
CA ALA A 46 16.48 -18.31 -10.64
C ALA A 46 17.08 -18.45 -12.06
N GLU A 47 16.41 -17.92 -13.09
CA GLU A 47 16.90 -17.91 -14.47
C GLU A 47 18.13 -16.99 -14.62
N CYS A 48 18.10 -15.79 -14.02
CA CYS A 48 19.23 -14.87 -13.98
C CYS A 48 20.44 -15.51 -13.29
N HIS A 49 20.25 -16.17 -12.14
CA HIS A 49 21.31 -16.86 -11.43
C HIS A 49 21.95 -17.96 -12.28
N LYS A 50 21.15 -18.79 -12.96
CA LYS A 50 21.65 -19.82 -13.89
C LYS A 50 22.50 -19.23 -15.02
N GLN A 51 22.24 -17.99 -15.42
CA GLN A 51 22.95 -17.27 -16.48
C GLN A 51 24.10 -16.38 -15.96
N ASN A 52 24.44 -16.43 -14.66
CA ASN A 52 25.39 -15.51 -14.02
C ASN A 52 25.04 -14.02 -14.25
N LYS A 53 23.74 -13.70 -14.33
CA LYS A 53 23.23 -12.34 -14.42
C LYS A 53 22.62 -11.93 -13.09
N THR A 54 22.72 -10.66 -12.78
CA THR A 54 22.02 -10.06 -11.64
C THR A 54 20.57 -9.82 -12.02
N PHE A 55 19.64 -10.19 -11.15
CA PHE A 55 18.24 -9.79 -11.27
C PHE A 55 18.08 -8.36 -10.74
N GLU A 56 17.60 -7.44 -11.59
CA GLU A 56 17.25 -6.09 -11.16
C GLU A 56 15.77 -6.08 -10.76
N LEU A 57 15.52 -5.81 -9.48
CA LEU A 57 14.17 -5.56 -8.98
C LEU A 57 13.65 -4.26 -9.60
N HIS A 58 12.61 -4.35 -10.41
CA HIS A 58 11.78 -3.18 -10.67
C HIS A 58 11.13 -2.78 -9.35
N LYS A 59 11.56 -1.64 -8.79
CA LYS A 59 10.76 -0.97 -7.77
C LYS A 59 9.40 -0.73 -8.41
N CYS A 60 8.32 -1.16 -7.77
CA CYS A 60 7.00 -0.69 -8.15
C CYS A 60 7.05 0.84 -8.07
N GLU A 61 7.21 1.48 -9.22
CA GLU A 61 6.78 2.85 -9.39
C GLU A 61 5.29 2.78 -9.07
N ASN A 62 4.85 3.52 -8.06
CA ASN A 62 3.45 3.54 -7.69
C ASN A 62 2.65 3.86 -8.95
N ASP A 63 1.91 2.89 -9.47
CA ASP A 63 1.01 3.05 -10.60
C ASP A 63 0.00 4.15 -10.23
N THR A 64 0.32 5.38 -10.61
CA THR A 64 -0.62 6.49 -10.57
C THR A 64 -1.33 6.51 -11.90
N GLU A 65 -2.54 5.94 -11.92
CA GLU A 65 -3.69 6.34 -12.75
C GLU A 65 -4.84 5.34 -12.50
N ASP A 66 -5.43 5.41 -11.30
CA ASP A 66 -6.79 4.88 -11.12
C ASP A 66 -7.60 5.86 -10.27
N ASP A 67 -8.74 6.30 -10.80
CA ASP A 67 -9.69 7.24 -10.21
C ASP A 67 -10.41 6.64 -8.97
N THR A 68 -10.02 5.42 -8.56
CA THR A 68 -10.56 4.64 -7.43
C THR A 68 -9.69 4.66 -6.17
N ASN A 69 -8.58 5.41 -6.14
CA ASN A 69 -7.67 5.43 -4.97
C ASN A 69 -8.33 6.10 -3.74
N ILE A 70 -8.93 5.28 -2.87
CA ILE A 70 -9.60 5.68 -1.61
C ILE A 70 -8.66 6.50 -0.72
N ASP A 71 -7.37 6.11 -0.63
CA ASP A 71 -6.38 6.83 0.18
C ASP A 71 -6.13 8.24 -0.35
N ALA A 72 -6.07 8.42 -1.67
CA ALA A 72 -5.95 9.73 -2.30
C ALA A 72 -7.20 10.58 -2.05
N THR A 73 -8.40 9.98 -2.08
CA THR A 73 -9.65 10.67 -1.79
C THR A 73 -9.70 11.16 -0.33
N ILE A 74 -9.39 10.27 0.63
CA ILE A 74 -9.29 10.60 2.06
C ILE A 74 -8.24 11.70 2.27
N GLY A 75 -7.05 11.56 1.69
CA GLY A 75 -5.96 12.53 1.78
C GLY A 75 -6.35 13.92 1.27
N LYS A 76 -7.02 13.98 0.11
CA LYS A 76 -7.58 15.23 -0.44
C LYS A 76 -8.61 15.85 0.50
N THR A 77 -9.50 15.05 1.08
CA THR A 77 -10.52 15.53 2.04
C THR A 77 -9.88 16.11 3.30
N ILE A 78 -8.90 15.43 3.91
CA ILE A 78 -8.15 15.93 5.06
C ILE A 78 -7.48 17.27 4.73
N ARG A 79 -6.80 17.34 3.59
CA ARG A 79 -6.13 18.57 3.14
C ARG A 79 -7.12 19.72 2.97
N LYS A 80 -8.29 19.46 2.36
CA LYS A 80 -9.35 20.45 2.16
C LYS A 80 -9.86 20.97 3.50
N LEU A 81 -10.22 20.09 4.44
CA LEU A 81 -10.68 20.47 5.78
C LEU A 81 -9.62 21.26 6.53
N ARG A 82 -8.35 20.85 6.47
CA ARG A 82 -7.23 21.59 7.06
C ARG A 82 -7.13 23.02 6.53
N GLN A 83 -7.21 23.18 5.22
CA GLN A 83 -7.14 24.50 4.56
C GLN A 83 -8.35 25.37 4.90
N GLN A 84 -9.55 24.80 4.99
CA GLN A 84 -10.75 25.51 5.42
C GLN A 84 -10.65 26.03 6.86
N LYS A 85 -9.90 25.34 7.73
CA LYS A 85 -9.60 25.78 9.10
C LYS A 85 -8.41 26.76 9.18
N GLY A 86 -7.81 27.14 8.04
CA GLY A 86 -6.67 28.05 8.00
C GLY A 86 -5.37 27.47 8.58
N LEU A 87 -5.27 26.14 8.71
CA LEU A 87 -4.12 25.48 9.31
C LEU A 87 -3.06 25.15 8.26
N THR A 88 -1.80 25.42 8.59
CA THR A 88 -0.65 24.85 7.87
C THR A 88 -0.53 23.35 8.17
N LEU A 89 0.18 22.61 7.30
CA LEU A 89 0.43 21.18 7.51
C LEU A 89 1.08 20.91 8.87
N THR A 90 2.11 21.68 9.22
CA THR A 90 2.84 21.54 10.50
C THR A 90 1.95 21.85 11.70
N GLN A 91 1.03 22.82 11.59
CA GLN A 91 0.08 23.12 12.67
C GLN A 91 -0.88 21.96 12.91
N LEU A 92 -1.46 21.39 11.84
CA LEU A 92 -2.34 20.22 11.99
C LEU A 92 -1.56 19.02 12.55
N ALA A 93 -0.36 18.75 12.03
CA ALA A 93 0.50 17.67 12.53
C ALA A 93 0.77 17.83 14.03
N LYS A 94 1.12 19.04 14.47
CA LYS A 94 1.36 19.34 15.88
C LYS A 94 0.12 19.15 16.75
N SER A 95 -1.04 19.67 16.33
CA SER A 95 -2.28 19.58 17.12
C SER A 95 -2.94 18.19 17.09
N SER A 96 -2.63 17.36 16.09
CA SER A 96 -3.01 15.93 16.05
C SER A 96 -1.94 14.98 16.61
N ASN A 97 -0.84 15.52 17.15
CA ASN A 97 0.29 14.73 17.65
C ASN A 97 0.82 13.70 16.62
N LEU A 98 0.93 14.13 15.36
CA LEU A 98 1.42 13.33 14.24
C LEU A 98 2.77 13.86 13.74
N ASP A 99 3.56 12.96 13.16
CA ASP A 99 4.71 13.36 12.37
C ASP A 99 4.26 14.15 11.12
N THR A 100 4.98 15.24 10.82
CA THR A 100 4.64 16.11 9.69
C THR A 100 4.87 15.40 8.35
N GLY A 101 5.89 14.53 8.26
CA GLY A 101 6.15 13.70 7.08
C GLY A 101 5.05 12.66 6.87
N TYR A 102 4.59 12.01 7.94
CA TYR A 102 3.45 11.10 7.89
C TYR A 102 2.18 11.81 7.40
N LEU A 103 1.80 12.94 8.00
CA LEU A 103 0.61 13.70 7.58
C LEU A 103 0.74 14.20 6.11
N LYS A 104 1.95 14.61 5.69
CA LYS A 104 2.23 14.97 4.29
C LYS A 104 1.98 13.82 3.33
N SER A 105 2.38 12.61 3.73
CA SER A 105 2.21 11.40 2.93
C SER A 105 0.74 10.99 2.84
N VAL A 106 0.03 11.06 3.97
CA VAL A 106 -1.43 10.83 4.05
C VAL A 106 -2.20 11.81 3.16
N GLU A 107 -1.93 13.12 3.24
CA GLU A 107 -2.62 14.12 2.40
C GLU A 107 -2.38 13.95 0.89
N ARG A 108 -1.36 13.17 0.51
CA ARG A 108 -1.03 12.83 -0.89
C ARG A 108 -1.54 11.45 -1.31
N GLY A 109 -2.15 10.68 -0.40
CA GLY A 109 -2.54 9.30 -0.66
C GLY A 109 -1.36 8.32 -0.81
N MET A 110 -0.17 8.69 -0.31
CA MET A 110 1.04 7.85 -0.40
C MET A 110 1.25 6.96 0.84
N SER A 111 0.33 7.02 1.81
CA SER A 111 0.41 6.21 3.02
C SER A 111 -0.98 5.89 3.54
N ILE A 112 -1.15 4.65 4.00
CA ILE A 112 -2.37 4.16 4.62
C ILE A 112 -2.67 4.98 5.89
N LEU A 113 -3.88 5.54 5.97
CA LEU A 113 -4.35 6.24 7.16
C LEU A 113 -4.73 5.22 8.24
N ARG A 114 -3.99 5.22 9.34
CA ARG A 114 -4.29 4.32 10.47
C ARG A 114 -5.49 4.86 11.26
N MET A 115 -6.30 3.96 11.82
CA MET A 115 -7.50 4.32 12.59
C MET A 115 -7.23 5.29 13.76
N TRP A 116 -6.13 5.10 14.49
CA TRP A 116 -5.76 6.01 15.58
C TRP A 116 -5.46 7.43 15.05
N ALA A 117 -4.80 7.54 13.89
CA ALA A 117 -4.46 8.82 13.28
C ALA A 117 -5.71 9.52 12.72
N LEU A 118 -6.66 8.77 12.16
CA LEU A 118 -7.97 9.29 11.77
C LEU A 118 -8.66 9.96 12.98
N GLY A 119 -8.65 9.31 14.14
CA GLY A 119 -9.21 9.88 15.38
C GLY A 119 -8.54 11.19 15.79
N GLN A 120 -7.19 11.24 15.75
CA GLN A 120 -6.45 12.46 16.09
C GLN A 120 -6.69 13.60 15.10
N ILE A 121 -6.75 13.30 13.80
CA ILE A 121 -7.01 14.28 12.74
C ILE A 121 -8.44 14.82 12.86
N ALA A 122 -9.43 13.95 13.03
CA ALA A 122 -10.83 14.34 13.19
C ALA A 122 -11.04 15.22 14.42
N TYR A 123 -10.45 14.82 15.55
CA TYR A 123 -10.47 15.60 16.80
C TYR A 123 -9.83 16.98 16.61
N SER A 124 -8.65 17.03 16.00
CA SER A 124 -7.89 18.27 15.77
C SER A 124 -8.58 19.24 14.79
N LEU A 125 -9.24 18.69 13.77
CA LEU A 125 -10.04 19.47 12.81
C LEU A 125 -11.44 19.84 13.33
N ASN A 126 -11.85 19.25 14.46
CA ASN A 126 -13.19 19.34 15.02
C ASN A 126 -14.28 18.97 13.99
N VAL A 127 -14.16 17.76 13.44
CA VAL A 127 -15.07 17.15 12.46
C VAL A 127 -15.36 15.70 12.83
N LYS A 128 -16.43 15.13 12.26
CA LYS A 128 -16.71 13.70 12.37
C LYS A 128 -15.88 12.90 11.35
N SER A 129 -15.62 11.62 11.65
CA SER A 129 -14.94 10.73 10.70
C SER A 129 -15.71 10.56 9.38
N SER A 130 -17.04 10.65 9.42
CA SER A 130 -17.90 10.64 8.22
C SER A 130 -17.69 11.85 7.29
N GLU A 131 -17.05 12.92 7.77
CA GLU A 131 -16.67 14.05 6.92
C GLU A 131 -15.32 13.83 6.23
N ILE A 132 -14.55 12.83 6.66
CA ILE A 132 -13.24 12.46 6.10
C ILE A 132 -13.36 11.26 5.15
N LEU A 133 -14.18 10.29 5.51
CA LEU A 133 -14.31 9.02 4.81
C LEU A 133 -15.36 9.10 3.68
N PRO A 134 -15.13 8.45 2.52
CA PRO A 134 -15.97 8.57 1.35
C PRO A 134 -17.14 7.56 1.33
N PHE A 135 -17.92 7.47 2.42
CA PHE A 135 -19.09 6.57 2.50
C PHE A 135 -20.22 7.15 3.36
#